data_AF-A0A210R5V3-F1
#
_entry.id   AF-A0A210R5V3-F1
#
_cell.length_a   1.000
_cell.length_b   1.000
_cell.length_c   1.000
_cell.angle_alpha   90.00
_cell.angle_beta   90.00
_cell.angle_gamma   90.00
#
_symmetry.space_group_name_H-M   'P 1'
#
loop_
_entity.id
_entity.type
_entity.pdbx_description
1 polymer ?
#
loop_
_entity_poly.entity_id
_entity_poly.type
_entity_poly.pdbx_seq_one_letter_code
_entity_poly.pdbx_strand_id
1 'polypeptide(L)'
;MSTKDGQQQQQQQEDPGEEVSEPKVWDKLAIMVFGLKCLLWLALWGLFVEMQFGAIFVLLSAFIFLYKSLSNRKRKKNQLSAYSVFNPNCERLDGTLTAEQFEQELRYGLFV
;
A
#
# COMPACT_ATOMS: atom_id res chain seq x y z
N MET A 1 15.47 -61.82 7.10
CA MET A 1 14.40 -60.82 7.32
C MET A 1 14.88 -59.53 6.66
N SER A 2 14.91 -59.40 5.32
CA SER A 2 13.78 -59.23 4.38
C SER A 2 12.73 -58.29 5.00
N THR A 3 12.37 -57.12 4.47
CA THR A 3 12.38 -56.62 3.08
C THR A 3 11.92 -55.14 3.09
N LYS A 4 12.22 -54.38 2.01
CA LYS A 4 11.54 -53.15 1.49
C LYS A 4 12.00 -51.82 2.13
N ASP A 5 12.81 -51.00 1.47
CA ASP A 5 12.65 -50.29 0.18
C ASP A 5 11.45 -49.34 0.13
N GLY A 6 11.77 -48.13 -0.34
CA GLY A 6 10.99 -46.93 -0.22
C GLY A 6 9.62 -46.97 -0.88
N GLN A 7 8.72 -46.22 -0.25
CA GLN A 7 7.50 -45.61 -0.75
C GLN A 7 7.18 -44.51 0.29
N GLN A 8 6.89 -43.24 0.00
CA GLN A 8 6.52 -42.56 -1.22
C GLN A 8 6.68 -41.05 -0.93
N GLN A 9 7.19 -40.33 -1.92
CA GLN A 9 6.87 -38.93 -2.16
C GLN A 9 5.35 -38.79 -2.33
N GLN A 10 4.81 -37.64 -1.94
CA GLN A 10 3.66 -36.92 -2.49
C GLN A 10 2.72 -36.44 -1.38
N GLN A 11 2.67 -35.13 -1.18
CA GLN A 11 1.40 -34.41 -1.12
C GLN A 11 1.63 -33.07 -1.78
N GLN A 12 1.64 -33.15 -3.11
CA GLN A 12 1.39 -32.05 -4.00
C GLN A 12 -0.14 -31.97 -4.12
N GLN A 13 -0.68 -30.80 -3.75
CA GLN A 13 -1.84 -30.17 -4.37
C GLN A 13 -3.15 -30.97 -4.40
N GLU A 14 -3.99 -30.71 -3.39
CA GLU A 14 -5.44 -30.80 -3.53
C GLU A 14 -6.02 -29.37 -3.55
N ASP A 15 -6.21 -28.85 -4.76
CA ASP A 15 -7.40 -28.07 -5.09
C ASP A 15 -8.03 -28.81 -6.28
N PRO A 16 -9.14 -29.51 -6.04
CA PRO A 16 -10.34 -29.09 -6.73
C PRO A 16 -11.55 -29.25 -5.82
N GLY A 17 -11.95 -28.15 -5.20
CA GLY A 17 -13.26 -28.04 -4.57
C GLY A 17 -13.73 -26.62 -4.75
N GLU A 18 -14.55 -26.37 -5.77
CA GLU A 18 -15.44 -25.21 -5.79
C GLU A 18 -16.38 -25.33 -4.58
N GLU A 19 -15.91 -24.90 -3.41
CA GLU A 19 -16.77 -24.54 -2.31
C GLU A 19 -17.52 -23.29 -2.76
N VAL A 20 -18.74 -23.49 -3.24
CA VAL A 20 -19.74 -22.43 -3.30
C VAL A 20 -19.96 -21.98 -1.85
N SER A 21 -19.16 -21.00 -1.43
CA SER A 21 -19.19 -20.46 -0.09
C SER A 21 -20.54 -19.80 0.14
N GLU A 22 -21.39 -20.44 0.95
CA GLU A 22 -22.58 -19.84 1.54
C GLU A 22 -22.26 -18.40 1.97
N PRO A 23 -23.06 -17.38 1.58
CA PRO A 23 -22.71 -16.00 1.84
C PRO A 23 -22.70 -15.78 3.34
N LYS A 24 -21.49 -15.72 3.90
CA LYS A 24 -21.22 -15.52 5.32
C LYS A 24 -22.00 -14.28 5.76
N VAL A 25 -22.97 -14.44 6.67
CA VAL A 25 -23.88 -13.35 7.12
C VAL A 25 -23.14 -12.07 7.54
N TRP A 26 -21.91 -12.23 8.03
CA TRP A 26 -20.98 -11.16 8.37
C TRP A 26 -20.63 -10.27 7.18
N ASP A 27 -20.52 -10.82 5.97
CA ASP A 27 -20.22 -10.07 4.74
C ASP A 27 -21.42 -9.24 4.30
N LYS A 28 -22.65 -9.78 4.45
CA LYS A 28 -23.88 -9.03 4.15
C LYS A 28 -24.04 -7.82 5.07
N LEU A 29 -23.80 -8.00 6.37
CA LEU A 29 -23.81 -6.91 7.34
C LEU A 29 -22.71 -5.88 7.03
N ALA A 30 -21.51 -6.32 6.66
CA ALA A 30 -20.41 -5.42 6.28
C ALA A 30 -20.76 -4.58 5.05
N ILE A 31 -21.35 -5.18 4.01
CA ILE A 31 -21.82 -4.49 2.81
C ILE A 31 -22.93 -3.51 3.15
N MET A 32 -23.91 -3.91 3.98
CA MET A 32 -25.00 -3.04 4.42
C MET A 32 -24.47 -1.82 5.21
N VAL A 33 -23.56 -2.04 6.15
CA VAL A 33 -22.93 -0.96 6.93
C VAL A 33 -22.10 -0.03 6.04
N PHE A 34 -21.37 -0.59 5.07
CA PHE A 34 -20.62 0.20 4.09
C PHE A 34 -21.56 1.06 3.24
N GLY A 35 -22.64 0.47 2.72
CA GLY A 35 -23.69 1.18 1.98
C GLY A 35 -24.31 2.31 2.79
N LEU A 36 -24.65 2.06 4.06
CA LEU A 36 -25.16 3.09 4.98
C LEU A 36 -24.16 4.23 5.18
N LYS A 37 -22.86 3.91 5.33
CA LYS A 37 -21.80 4.92 5.44
C LYS A 37 -21.69 5.78 4.17
N CYS A 38 -21.78 5.15 3.00
CA CYS A 38 -21.75 5.84 1.71
C CYS A 38 -22.98 6.76 1.54
N LEU A 39 -24.17 6.27 1.89
CA LEU A 39 -25.40 7.05 1.83
C LEU A 39 -25.33 8.27 2.77
N LEU A 40 -24.85 8.08 4.00
CA LEU A 40 -24.64 9.17 4.94
C LEU A 40 -23.66 10.22 4.40
N TRP A 41 -22.57 9.79 3.76
CA TRP A 41 -21.61 10.68 3.13
C TRP A 41 -22.23 11.48 1.98
N LEU A 42 -23.04 10.83 1.13
CA LEU A 42 -23.76 11.49 0.04
C LEU A 42 -24.80 12.48 0.54
N ALA A 43 -25.52 12.17 1.62
CA ALA A 43 -26.45 13.08 2.26
C ALA A 43 -25.74 14.34 2.81
N LEU A 44 -24.59 14.15 3.47
CA LEU A 44 -23.73 15.27 3.91
C LEU A 44 -23.27 16.11 2.72
N TRP A 45 -22.83 15.46 1.64
CA TRP A 45 -22.41 16.17 0.44
C TRP A 45 -23.56 17.00 -0.16
N GLY A 46 -24.77 16.45 -0.23
CA GLY A 46 -25.97 17.17 -0.68
C GLY A 46 -26.24 18.45 0.13
N LEU A 47 -26.11 18.38 1.46
CA LEU A 47 -26.22 19.56 2.33
C LEU A 47 -25.18 20.64 1.99
N PHE A 48 -23.94 20.24 1.71
CA PHE A 48 -22.88 21.17 1.31
C PHE A 48 -23.08 21.75 -0.10
N VAL A 49 -23.78 21.05 -1.00
CA VAL A 49 -24.14 21.57 -2.33
C VAL A 49 -25.12 22.74 -2.20
N GLU A 50 -26.12 22.64 -1.32
CA GLU A 50 -27.04 23.75 -1.03
C GLU A 50 -26.31 24.98 -0.49
N MET A 51 -25.27 24.75 0.33
CA MET A 51 -24.40 25.79 0.87
C MET A 51 -23.39 26.34 -0.17
N GLN A 52 -23.46 25.93 -1.45
CA GLN A 52 -22.50 26.24 -2.52
C GLN A 52 -21.04 25.79 -2.28
N PHE A 53 -20.80 24.99 -1.24
CA PHE A 53 -19.48 24.49 -0.85
C PHE A 53 -19.27 23.00 -1.18
N GLY A 54 -20.14 22.40 -2.00
CA GLY A 54 -20.09 20.98 -2.36
C GLY A 54 -18.74 20.54 -2.96
N ALA A 55 -18.09 21.41 -3.74
CA ALA A 55 -16.78 21.14 -4.33
C ALA A 55 -15.68 21.02 -3.25
N ILE A 56 -15.71 21.87 -2.22
CA ILE A 56 -14.72 21.87 -1.13
C ILE A 56 -14.83 20.57 -0.31
N PHE A 57 -16.07 20.13 -0.04
CA PHE A 57 -16.31 18.87 0.68
C PHE A 57 -15.69 17.66 -0.05
N VAL A 58 -15.87 17.59 -1.38
CA VAL A 58 -15.29 16.52 -2.21
C VAL A 58 -13.76 16.63 -2.25
N LEU A 59 -13.22 17.83 -2.43
CA LEU A 59 -11.78 18.08 -2.43
C LEU A 59 -11.12 17.61 -1.13
N LEU A 60 -11.65 18.04 0.03
CA LEU A 60 -11.12 17.63 1.34
C LEU A 60 -11.24 16.11 1.54
N SER A 61 -12.38 15.52 1.17
CA SER A 61 -12.58 14.07 1.22
C SER A 61 -11.56 13.33 0.35
N ALA A 62 -11.28 13.83 -0.85
CA ALA A 62 -10.30 13.28 -1.77
C ALA A 62 -8.88 13.37 -1.19
N PHE A 63 -8.50 14.50 -0.59
CA PHE A 63 -7.20 14.62 0.10
C PHE A 63 -7.06 13.64 1.26
N ILE A 64 -8.11 13.46 2.08
CA ILE A 64 -8.09 12.48 3.17
C ILE A 64 -7.96 11.06 2.62
N PHE A 65 -8.71 10.72 1.58
CA PHE A 65 -8.64 9.41 0.95
C PHE A 65 -7.26 9.15 0.32
N LEU A 66 -6.71 10.15 -0.36
CA LEU A 66 -5.38 10.11 -0.95
C LEU A 66 -4.32 9.93 0.15
N TYR A 67 -4.37 10.74 1.20
CA TYR A 67 -3.45 10.63 2.33
C TYR A 67 -3.50 9.24 2.96
N LYS A 68 -4.69 8.68 3.22
CA LYS A 68 -4.84 7.32 3.78
C LYS A 68 -4.38 6.24 2.80
N SER A 69 -4.61 6.43 1.50
CA SER A 69 -4.16 5.53 0.43
C SER A 69 -2.63 5.51 0.31
N LEU A 70 -1.99 6.67 0.47
CA LEU A 70 -0.54 6.80 0.45
C LEU A 70 0.10 6.34 1.77
N SER A 71 -0.51 6.66 2.91
CA SER A 71 -0.01 6.33 4.26
C SER A 71 -0.02 4.82 4.52
N ASN A 72 -1.03 4.09 4.03
CA ASN A 72 -1.06 2.62 4.15
C ASN A 72 -0.05 1.90 3.26
N ARG A 73 0.69 2.61 2.39
CA ARG A 73 1.89 2.05 1.76
C ARG A 73 3.02 2.02 2.79
N LYS A 74 2.95 1.09 3.75
CA LYS A 74 4.18 0.53 4.34
C LYS A 74 4.99 0.04 3.14
N ARG A 75 6.07 0.74 2.78
CA ARG A 75 6.97 0.27 1.73
C ARG A 75 7.41 -1.12 2.15
N LYS A 76 6.94 -2.15 1.43
CA LYS A 76 7.53 -3.48 1.57
C LYS A 76 8.99 -3.29 1.21
N LYS A 77 9.91 -3.69 2.10
CA LYS A 77 11.36 -3.47 1.95
C LYS A 77 11.93 -3.91 0.58
N ASN A 78 11.21 -4.79 -0.13
CA ASN A 78 11.56 -5.32 -1.46
C ASN A 78 10.64 -4.85 -2.61
N GLN A 79 9.90 -3.74 -2.51
CA GLN A 79 9.26 -3.20 -3.71
C GLN A 79 10.31 -2.56 -4.61
N LEU A 80 10.52 -3.12 -5.80
CA LEU A 80 11.35 -2.53 -6.85
C LEU A 80 10.87 -1.10 -7.10
N SER A 81 11.66 -0.11 -6.71
CA SER A 81 11.55 1.21 -7.31
C SER A 81 12.01 1.09 -8.76
N ALA A 82 11.55 1.96 -9.67
CA ALA A 82 12.06 1.97 -11.04
C ALA A 82 13.59 2.16 -11.08
N TYR A 83 14.15 2.82 -10.07
CA TYR A 83 15.59 2.98 -9.88
C TYR A 83 16.29 1.70 -9.42
N SER A 84 15.59 0.68 -8.91
CA SER A 84 16.17 -0.64 -8.63
C SER A 84 16.69 -1.33 -9.88
N VAL A 85 16.15 -1.00 -11.07
CA VAL A 85 16.65 -1.52 -12.36
C VAL A 85 18.03 -0.94 -12.68
N PHE A 86 18.32 0.27 -12.20
CA PHE A 86 19.55 1.01 -12.50
C PHE A 86 20.53 1.07 -11.33
N ASN A 87 20.06 0.85 -10.10
CA ASN A 87 20.86 0.83 -8.88
C ASN A 87 20.35 -0.28 -7.92
N PRO A 88 20.63 -1.55 -8.24
CA PRO A 88 20.16 -2.70 -7.47
C PRO A 88 20.70 -2.72 -6.04
N ASN A 89 21.89 -2.15 -5.82
CA ASN A 89 22.59 -2.13 -4.53
C ASN A 89 22.23 -0.91 -3.67
N CYS A 90 21.38 0.01 -4.16
CA CYS A 90 21.13 1.30 -3.51
C CYS A 90 22.44 2.07 -3.18
N GLU A 91 23.43 1.99 -4.07
CA GLU A 91 24.68 2.72 -3.93
C GLU A 91 24.46 4.22 -4.16
N ARG A 92 25.30 5.07 -3.57
CA ARG A 92 25.19 6.51 -3.76
C ARG A 92 25.56 6.84 -5.21
N LEU A 93 24.77 7.68 -5.87
CA LEU A 93 25.10 8.12 -7.22
C LEU A 93 26.27 9.11 -7.17
N ASP A 94 27.28 8.88 -8.01
CA ASP A 94 28.37 9.83 -8.23
C ASP A 94 27.78 11.18 -8.66
N GLY A 95 28.19 12.25 -7.96
CA GLY A 95 27.67 13.61 -8.13
C GLY A 95 26.49 13.99 -7.23
N THR A 96 25.98 13.09 -6.39
CA THR A 96 25.08 13.47 -5.28
C THR A 96 25.87 14.15 -4.18
N LEU A 97 25.49 15.38 -3.79
CA LEU A 97 26.09 16.05 -2.63
C LEU A 97 25.89 15.20 -1.38
N THR A 98 26.96 14.57 -0.90
CA THR A 98 26.94 13.86 0.36
C THR A 98 27.10 14.85 1.50
N ALA A 99 26.42 14.60 2.62
CA ALA A 99 26.55 15.46 3.81
C ALA A 99 28.02 15.58 4.27
N GLU A 100 28.80 14.52 4.10
CA GLU A 100 30.24 14.50 4.40
C GLU A 100 31.04 15.47 3.52
N GLN A 101 30.77 15.50 2.20
CA GLN A 101 31.42 16.47 1.28
C GLN A 101 30.98 17.90 1.60
N PHE A 102 29.69 18.13 1.89
CA PHE A 102 29.19 19.44 2.29
C PHE A 102 29.81 19.95 3.60
N GLU A 103 29.95 19.08 4.60
CA GLU A 103 30.64 19.42 5.86
C GLU A 103 32.13 19.71 5.65
N GLN A 104 32.78 19.00 4.73
CA GLN A 104 34.16 19.22 4.36
C GLN A 104 34.33 20.57 3.65
N GLU A 105 33.47 20.90 2.70
CA GLU A 105 33.46 22.22 2.04
C GLU A 105 33.16 23.36 3.02
N LEU A 106 32.24 23.18 3.97
CA LEU A 106 32.00 24.18 5.03
C LEU A 106 33.22 24.34 5.97
N ARG A 107 33.91 23.25 6.29
CA ARG A 107 35.07 23.27 7.20
C ARG A 107 36.32 23.85 6.55
N TYR A 108 36.55 23.56 5.27
CA TYR A 108 37.76 23.98 4.54
C TYR A 108 37.54 25.23 3.67
N GLY A 109 36.30 25.56 3.30
CA GLY A 109 35.96 26.78 2.54
C GLY A 109 35.86 28.05 3.39
N LEU A 110 35.86 27.94 4.72
CA LEU A 110 35.90 29.08 5.65
C LEU A 110 37.33 29.65 5.87
N PHE A 111 38.36 29.01 5.30
CA PHE A 111 39.77 29.40 5.44
C PHE A 111 40.41 29.80 4.10
N VAL A 112 39.65 30.44 3.21
CA VAL A 112 40.16 31.19 2.06
C VAL A 112 39.86 32.67 2.25
#